data_AF-A0AA44MQJ2-F1
#
_entry.id   AF-A0AA44MQJ2-F1
#
_cell.length_a   1.000
_cell.length_b   1.000
_cell.length_c   1.000
_cell.angle_alpha   90.00
_cell.angle_beta   90.00
_cell.angle_gamma   90.00
#
_symmetry.space_group_name_H-M   'P 1'
#
loop_
_entity.id
_entity.type
_entity.pdbx_description
1 polymer ?
#
loop_
_entity_poly.entity_id
_entity_poly.type
_entity_poly.pdbx_seq_one_letter_code
_entity_poly.pdbx_strand_id
1 'polypeptide(L)'
;RAEKYLYAAPIAQNPNVLVVKKDDSSIKSLDDIGGKSTEVVQATTSAKQLEAYNAEHTDNPTILNYTKADFQQIMVRLSDGQFDYKIF
;
A
#
# COMPACT_ATOMS: atom_id res chain seq x y z
N ARG A 1 13.67 -10.81 -8.01
CA ARG A 1 14.50 -10.08 -7.00
C ARG A 1 15.45 -11.06 -6.31
N ALA A 2 14.95 -12.21 -5.82
CA ALA A 2 15.76 -13.35 -5.35
C ALA A 2 16.83 -13.83 -6.34
N GLU A 3 16.54 -13.82 -7.64
CA GLU A 3 17.51 -14.24 -8.67
C GLU A 3 18.70 -13.30 -8.86
N LYS A 4 18.63 -12.06 -8.35
CA LYS A 4 19.67 -11.04 -8.53
C LYS A 4 20.52 -10.80 -7.28
N TYR A 5 20.07 -11.25 -6.10
CA TYR A 5 20.71 -10.94 -4.82
C TYR A 5 20.60 -12.12 -3.84
N LEU A 6 21.65 -12.37 -3.07
CA LEU A 6 21.63 -13.34 -1.98
C LEU A 6 20.87 -12.76 -0.77
N TYR A 7 19.95 -13.53 -0.21
CA TYR A 7 19.19 -13.16 0.98
C TYR A 7 19.79 -13.88 2.20
N ALA A 8 20.11 -13.13 3.25
CA ALA A 8 20.54 -13.70 4.53
C ALA A 8 19.36 -14.36 5.27
N ALA A 9 19.67 -15.12 6.32
CA ALA A 9 18.65 -15.61 7.24
C ALA A 9 17.84 -14.43 7.83
N PRO A 10 16.54 -14.62 8.11
CA PRO A 10 15.67 -13.54 8.57
C PRO A 10 16.14 -12.97 9.91
N ILE A 11 16.24 -11.64 9.99
CA ILE A 11 16.66 -10.89 11.19
C ILE A 11 15.49 -10.28 11.96
N ALA A 12 14.31 -10.22 11.35
CA ALA A 12 13.06 -9.73 11.96
C ALA A 12 11.84 -10.29 11.21
N GLN A 13 10.70 -10.38 11.89
CA GLN A 13 9.39 -10.61 11.28
C GLN A 13 8.55 -9.34 11.43
N ASN A 14 8.14 -8.74 10.31
CA ASN A 14 7.26 -7.58 10.31
C ASN A 14 6.01 -7.92 9.47
N PRO A 15 4.84 -8.11 10.10
CA PRO A 15 3.61 -8.40 9.37
C PRO A 15 3.14 -7.16 8.59
N ASN A 16 2.54 -7.37 7.42
CA ASN A 16 1.95 -6.29 6.66
C ASN A 16 0.73 -5.71 7.40
N VAL A 17 0.57 -4.39 7.39
CA VAL A 17 -0.58 -3.71 7.99
C VAL A 17 -1.29 -2.79 7.00
N LEU A 18 -2.61 -2.69 7.15
CA LEU A 18 -3.46 -1.75 6.42
C LEU A 18 -3.77 -0.58 7.35
N VAL A 19 -3.30 0.62 6.97
CA VAL A 19 -3.53 1.84 7.74
C VAL A 19 -4.56 2.70 7.02
N VAL A 20 -5.58 3.09 7.78
CA VAL A 20 -6.72 3.90 7.35
C VAL A 20 -6.97 4.98 8.39
N LYS A 21 -7.73 6.02 8.03
CA LYS A 21 -8.17 7.03 9.01
C LYS A 21 -9.11 6.37 10.02
N LYS A 22 -8.98 6.72 11.30
CA LYS A 22 -9.77 6.13 12.39
C LYS A 22 -11.28 6.26 12.18
N ASP A 23 -11.71 7.38 11.59
CA ASP A 23 -13.12 7.68 11.35
C ASP A 23 -13.63 7.16 10.00
N ASP A 24 -12.75 6.54 9.19
CA ASP A 24 -13.14 5.88 7.94
C ASP A 24 -13.54 4.42 8.23
N SER A 25 -14.85 4.19 8.22
CA SER A 25 -15.43 2.85 8.39
C SER A 25 -15.63 2.10 7.07
N SER A 26 -15.26 2.69 5.94
CA SER A 26 -15.46 2.11 4.61
C SER A 26 -14.39 1.11 4.21
N ILE A 27 -13.23 1.10 4.88
CA ILE A 27 -12.12 0.19 4.62
C ILE A 27 -11.84 -0.65 5.87
N LYS A 28 -12.17 -1.94 5.82
CA LYS A 28 -11.95 -2.89 6.94
C LYS A 28 -11.07 -4.07 6.56
N SER A 29 -10.93 -4.31 5.26
CA SER A 29 -10.19 -5.42 4.67
C SER A 29 -9.53 -5.00 3.36
N LEU A 30 -8.73 -5.90 2.77
CA LEU A 30 -8.13 -5.65 1.46
C LEU A 30 -9.18 -5.60 0.34
N ASP A 31 -10.31 -6.27 0.49
CA ASP A 31 -11.36 -6.30 -0.54
C ASP A 31 -12.08 -4.93 -0.64
N ASP A 32 -11.98 -4.10 0.40
CA ASP A 32 -12.61 -2.78 0.47
C ASP A 32 -11.78 -1.66 -0.21
N ILE A 33 -10.57 -1.97 -0.70
CA ILE A 33 -9.66 -0.96 -1.28
C ILE A 33 -9.98 -0.65 -2.76
N GLY A 34 -10.88 -1.41 -3.39
CA GLY A 34 -11.31 -1.16 -4.77
C GLY A 34 -11.94 0.23 -4.90
N GLY A 35 -11.45 1.03 -5.87
CA GLY A 35 -11.88 2.41 -6.09
C GLY A 35 -11.33 3.42 -5.07
N LYS A 36 -10.55 2.98 -4.09
CA LYS A 36 -9.87 3.85 -3.11
C LYS A 36 -8.50 4.29 -3.63
N SER A 37 -7.93 5.31 -3.02
CA SER A 37 -6.66 5.91 -3.41
C SER A 37 -5.57 5.67 -2.37
N THR A 38 -4.34 5.45 -2.85
CA THR A 38 -3.18 5.26 -1.98
C THR A 38 -1.90 5.83 -2.60
N GLU A 39 -0.96 6.24 -1.74
CA GLU A 39 0.39 6.60 -2.13
C GLU A 39 1.33 5.40 -2.05
N VAL A 40 2.05 5.14 -3.14
CA VAL A 40 3.03 4.05 -3.24
C VAL A 40 4.39 4.57 -3.68
N VAL A 41 5.45 4.00 -3.11
CA VAL A 41 6.81 4.27 -3.57
C VAL A 41 7.18 3.18 -4.56
N GLN A 42 7.75 3.58 -5.70
CA GLN A 42 8.13 2.64 -6.76
C GLN A 42 9.16 1.60 -6.25
N ALA A 43 9.12 0.39 -6.81
CA ALA A 43 10.01 -0.72 -6.48
C ALA A 43 9.92 -1.23 -5.02
N THR A 44 8.84 -0.90 -4.31
CA THR A 44 8.47 -1.51 -3.02
C THR A 44 7.65 -2.79 -3.22
N THR A 45 7.60 -3.64 -2.20
CA THR A 45 6.74 -4.84 -2.18
C THR A 45 5.26 -4.48 -2.21
N SER A 46 4.85 -3.42 -1.49
CA SER A 46 3.46 -2.94 -1.47
C SER A 46 2.98 -2.47 -2.84
N ALA A 47 3.84 -1.78 -3.63
CA ALA A 47 3.50 -1.39 -4.99
C ALA A 47 3.18 -2.61 -5.86
N LYS A 48 4.03 -3.64 -5.83
CA LYS A 48 3.80 -4.88 -6.58
C LYS A 48 2.56 -5.64 -6.09
N GLN A 49 2.29 -5.64 -4.80
CA GLN A 49 1.09 -6.28 -4.24
C GLN A 49 -0.19 -5.61 -4.77
N LEU A 50 -0.22 -4.28 -4.82
CA LEU A 50 -1.38 -3.54 -5.29
C LEU A 50 -1.55 -3.57 -6.82
N GLU A 51 -0.44 -3.61 -7.57
CA GLU A 51 -0.46 -3.89 -9.01
C GLU A 51 -1.08 -5.27 -9.30
N ALA A 52 -0.73 -6.29 -8.51
CA ALA A 52 -1.33 -7.62 -8.62
C ALA A 52 -2.83 -7.62 -8.24
N TYR A 53 -3.20 -6.94 -7.16
CA TYR A 53 -4.61 -6.74 -6.79
C TYR A 53 -5.42 -6.12 -7.93
N ASN A 54 -4.90 -5.06 -8.57
CA ASN A 54 -5.56 -4.40 -9.70
C ASN A 54 -5.69 -5.29 -10.95
N ALA A 55 -4.76 -6.22 -11.15
CA ALA A 55 -4.86 -7.20 -12.23
C ALA A 55 -5.99 -8.20 -12.01
N GLU A 56 -6.32 -8.50 -10.74
CA GLU A 56 -7.43 -9.39 -10.36
C GLU A 56 -8.77 -8.64 -10.27
N HIS A 57 -8.76 -7.33 -10.00
CA HIS A 57 -9.94 -6.48 -9.77
C HIS A 57 -10.04 -5.37 -10.83
N THR A 58 -10.06 -5.76 -12.11
CA THR A 58 -10.05 -4.81 -13.24
C THR A 58 -11.29 -3.93 -13.35
N ASP A 59 -12.41 -4.36 -12.76
CA ASP A 59 -13.69 -3.67 -12.71
C ASP A 59 -13.74 -2.58 -11.62
N ASN A 60 -13.00 -2.77 -10.52
CA ASN A 60 -12.89 -1.80 -9.43
C ASN A 60 -11.45 -1.72 -8.87
N PRO A 61 -10.48 -1.26 -9.67
CA PRO A 61 -9.10 -1.20 -9.24
C PRO A 61 -8.89 -0.11 -8.18
N THR A 62 -7.87 -0.28 -7.35
CA THR A 62 -7.37 0.81 -6.50
C THR A 62 -6.58 1.83 -7.32
N ILE A 63 -6.61 3.09 -6.90
CA ILE A 63 -5.95 4.22 -7.55
C ILE A 63 -4.55 4.39 -6.94
N LEU A 64 -3.53 4.01 -7.72
CA LEU A 64 -2.13 4.08 -7.32
C LEU A 64 -1.49 5.42 -7.66
N ASN A 65 -1.08 6.15 -6.63
CA ASN A 65 -0.34 7.40 -6.79
C ASN A 65 1.14 7.17 -6.44
N TYR A 66 2.00 7.17 -7.46
CA TYR A 66 3.43 6.99 -7.25
C TYR A 66 4.06 8.28 -6.73
N THR A 67 4.76 8.17 -5.60
CA THR A 67 5.33 9.30 -4.89
C THR A 67 6.82 9.11 -4.63
N LYS A 68 7.54 10.23 -4.53
CA LYS A 68 8.92 10.29 -4.02
C LYS A 68 8.96 10.78 -2.56
N ALA A 69 7.80 10.96 -1.95
CA ALA A 69 7.67 11.37 -0.56
C ALA A 69 8.20 10.29 0.38
N ASP A 70 8.71 10.72 1.54
CA ASP A 70 9.09 9.81 2.61
C ASP A 70 7.87 9.29 3.38
N PHE A 71 8.11 8.35 4.30
CA PHE A 71 7.05 7.74 5.10
C PHE A 71 6.26 8.76 5.94
N GLN A 72 6.94 9.75 6.53
CA GLN A 72 6.29 10.73 7.41
C GLN A 72 5.32 11.60 6.60
N GLN A 73 5.75 12.05 5.42
CA GLN A 73 4.92 12.82 4.50
C GLN A 73 3.68 12.02 4.05
N ILE A 74 3.85 10.74 3.73
CA ILE A 74 2.73 9.86 3.35
C ILE A 74 1.74 9.71 4.51
N MET A 75 2.21 9.53 5.74
CA MET A 75 1.33 9.41 6.92
C MET A 75 0.56 10.71 7.20
N VAL A 76 1.19 11.88 7.03
CA VAL A 76 0.51 13.17 7.17
C VAL A 76 -0.58 13.31 6.11
N ARG A 77 -0.28 13.01 4.83
CA ARG A 77 -1.26 13.09 3.74
C ARG A 77 -2.43 12.12 3.92
N LEU A 78 -2.16 10.92 4.43
CA LEU A 78 -3.18 9.95 4.82
C LEU A 78 -4.06 10.51 5.95
N SER A 79 -3.46 11.07 7.00
CA SER A 79 -4.18 11.71 8.11
C SER A 79 -5.06 12.88 7.63
N ASP A 80 -4.54 13.69 6.71
CA ASP A 80 -5.26 14.82 6.12
C ASP A 80 -6.39 14.36 5.17
N GLY A 81 -6.43 13.08 4.78
CA GLY A 81 -7.43 12.53 3.87
C GLY A 81 -7.17 12.82 2.39
N GLN A 82 -5.91 13.12 2.03
CA GLN A 82 -5.51 13.22 0.63
C GLN A 82 -5.46 11.84 -0.06
N PHE A 83 -5.31 10.79 0.73
CA PHE A 83 -5.37 9.39 0.32
C PHE A 83 -6.19 8.60 1.35
N ASP A 84 -6.74 7.46 0.94
CA ASP A 84 -7.69 6.70 1.76
C ASP A 84 -6.99 5.66 2.65
N TYR A 85 -5.91 5.06 2.16
CA TYR A 85 -5.19 4.02 2.90
C TYR A 85 -3.71 3.92 2.56
N LYS A 86 -2.96 3.14 3.36
CA LYS A 86 -1.58 2.76 3.11
C LYS A 86 -1.28 1.33 3.58
N ILE A 87 -0.49 0.58 2.79
CA ILE A 87 0.03 -0.76 3.13
C ILE A 87 1.56 -0.72 3.23
N PHE A 88 2.09 -1.35 4.28
CA PHE A 88 3.53 -1.61 4.48
C PHE A 88 3.75 -2.89 5.26
#